data_AF-L5MG28-F1
#
_entry.id   AF-L5MG28-F1
#
_cell.length_a   1.000
_cell.length_b   1.000
_cell.length_c   1.000
_cell.angle_alpha   90.00
_cell.angle_beta   90.00
_cell.angle_gamma   90.00
#
_symmetry.space_group_name_H-M   'P 1'
#
loop_
_entity.id
_entity.type
_entity.pdbx_description
1 polymer ?
#
loop_
_entity_poly.entity_id
_entity_poly.type
_entity_poly.pdbx_seq_one_letter_code
_entity_poly.pdbx_strand_id
1 'polypeptide(L)' 'MDVAKDNAFLGITDEVTEGQFVYVTGGRLTYSNWKKDEPNDFGSGEDCVILLTDGIWNDISCSSSFVAVCEFPA' A
#
# COMPACT_ATOMS: atom_id res chain seq x y z
N MET A 1 9.24 -10.17 13.87
CA MET A 1 10.26 -9.99 12.80
C MET A 1 9.79 -8.76 12.07
N ASP A 2 10.29 -7.61 12.50
CA ASP A 2 9.75 -6.32 12.07
C ASP A 2 10.24 -6.05 10.65
N VAL A 3 9.34 -6.20 9.66
CA VAL A 3 9.66 -6.06 8.23
C VAL A 3 10.07 -4.61 7.91
N ALA A 4 9.53 -3.63 8.63
CA ALA A 4 9.97 -2.23 8.63
C ALA A 4 9.88 -1.64 10.05
N LYS A 5 10.76 -0.68 10.37
CA LYS A 5 10.78 0.02 11.68
C LYS A 5 9.81 1.21 11.76
N ASP A 6 9.19 1.54 10.63
CA ASP A 6 8.25 2.64 10.45
C ASP A 6 7.33 2.27 9.27
N ASN A 7 6.32 3.10 8.99
CA ASN A 7 5.41 2.89 7.88
C ASN A 7 6.17 2.90 6.54
N ALA A 8 5.87 1.92 5.69
CA ALA A 8 6.60 1.67 4.46
C ALA A 8 5.65 1.52 3.27
N PHE A 9 6.06 2.00 2.10
CA PHE A 9 5.29 1.76 0.88
C PHE A 9 5.30 0.28 0.50
N LEU A 10 4.17 -0.19 0.00
CA LEU A 10 4.03 -1.45 -0.74
C LEU A 10 3.96 -1.14 -2.23
N GLY A 11 4.40 -2.09 -3.07
CA GLY A 11 4.29 -1.99 -4.53
C GLY A 11 2.86 -2.23 -5.04
N ILE A 12 1.88 -1.51 -4.49
CA ILE A 12 0.45 -1.66 -4.73
C ILE A 12 -0.18 -0.27 -4.87
N THR A 13 -1.03 -0.10 -5.88
CA THR A 13 -1.71 1.15 -6.20
C THR A 13 -3.01 0.91 -6.97
N ASP A 14 -3.95 1.84 -6.93
CA ASP A 14 -5.12 1.92 -7.81
C ASP A 14 -5.16 3.20 -8.68
N GLU A 15 -4.02 3.87 -8.89
CA GLU A 15 -3.83 5.08 -9.73
C GLU A 15 -4.48 4.99 -11.13
N VAL A 16 -4.62 3.78 -11.68
CA VAL A 16 -5.20 3.53 -13.01
C VAL A 16 -6.74 3.45 -12.96
N THR A 17 -7.31 2.90 -11.90
CA THR A 17 -8.75 2.70 -11.75
C THR A 17 -9.10 2.67 -10.27
N GLU A 18 -9.69 3.77 -9.81
CA GLU A 18 -10.14 3.97 -8.43
C GLU A 18 -10.89 2.77 -7.86
N GLY A 19 -10.49 2.31 -6.68
CA GLY A 19 -11.02 1.15 -5.99
C GLY A 19 -10.61 -0.20 -6.58
N GLN A 20 -9.68 -0.24 -7.55
CA GLN A 20 -9.13 -1.46 -8.15
C GLN A 20 -7.61 -1.53 -7.97
N PHE A 21 -7.18 -1.85 -6.75
CA PHE A 21 -5.76 -2.04 -6.44
C PHE A 21 -5.13 -3.15 -7.28
N VAL A 22 -3.92 -2.87 -7.77
CA VAL A 22 -3.08 -3.77 -8.56
C VAL A 22 -1.63 -3.72 -8.07
N TYR A 23 -0.87 -4.78 -8.34
CA TYR A 23 0.57 -4.75 -8.12
C TYR A 23 1.24 -3.88 -9.19
N VAL A 24 2.30 -3.14 -8.82
CA VAL A 24 3.12 -2.37 -9.78
C VAL A 24 3.84 -3.27 -10.79
N THR A 25 4.02 -4.55 -10.46
CA THR A 25 4.53 -5.60 -11.38
C THR A 25 3.45 -6.16 -12.31
N GLY A 26 2.20 -5.72 -12.15
CA GLY A 26 1.03 -6.16 -12.89
C GLY A 26 0.20 -7.22 -12.17
N GLY A 27 -1.07 -7.30 -12.53
CA GLY A 27 -2.03 -8.26 -11.96
C GLY A 27 -2.80 -7.71 -10.75
N ARG A 28 -3.91 -8.39 -10.42
CA ARG A 28 -4.77 -8.04 -9.29
C ARG A 28 -4.17 -8.56 -7.98
N LEU A 29 -4.52 -7.92 -6.87
CA LEU A 29 -4.16 -8.43 -5.55
C LEU A 29 -4.65 -9.86 -5.37
N THR A 30 -3.76 -10.71 -4.89
CA THR A 30 -4.08 -12.09 -4.48
C THR A 30 -4.13 -12.23 -2.96
N TYR A 31 -3.57 -11.27 -2.24
CA TYR A 31 -3.57 -11.15 -0.80
C TYR A 31 -3.75 -9.69 -0.39
N SER A 32 -4.49 -9.46 0.69
CA SER A 32 -4.64 -8.15 1.32
C SER A 32 -4.73 -8.28 2.84
N ASN A 33 -4.32 -7.20 3.54
CA ASN A 33 -4.38 -7.12 5.00
C ASN A 33 -4.82 -5.72 5.46
N TRP A 34 -5.89 -5.20 4.86
CA TRP A 34 -6.39 -3.87 5.13
C TRP A 34 -6.73 -3.66 6.60
N LYS A 35 -6.39 -2.47 7.10
CA LYS A 35 -6.94 -1.95 8.34
C LYS A 35 -8.46 -1.86 8.21
N LYS A 36 -9.15 -2.01 9.34
CA LYS A 36 -10.62 -1.88 9.34
C LYS A 36 -11.02 -0.54 8.74
N ASP A 37 -12.01 -0.60 7.84
CA ASP A 37 -12.57 0.54 7.09
C ASP A 37 -11.64 1.10 5.99
N GLU A 38 -10.52 0.44 5.68
CA GLU A 38 -9.64 0.72 4.53
C GLU A 38 -9.82 -0.31 3.39
N PRO A 39 -9.48 0.05 2.13
CA PRO A 39 -9.09 1.39 1.67
C PRO A 39 -10.29 2.33 1.59
N ASN A 40 -10.10 3.63 1.84
CA ASN A 40 -11.18 4.60 1.98
C ASN A 40 -11.10 5.85 1.08
N ASP A 41 -10.02 6.02 0.33
CA ASP A 41 -9.76 7.17 -0.55
C ASP A 41 -9.89 8.51 0.19
N PHE A 42 -9.16 8.67 1.31
CA PHE A 42 -9.43 9.79 2.21
C PHE A 42 -9.08 11.15 1.59
N GLY A 43 -10.00 12.11 1.72
CA GLY A 43 -9.73 13.52 1.42
C GLY A 43 -9.66 13.82 -0.06
N SER A 44 -8.45 13.90 -0.62
CA SER A 44 -8.20 14.36 -2.00
C SER A 44 -7.66 13.29 -2.95
N GLY A 45 -7.70 12.01 -2.57
CA GLY A 45 -7.09 10.92 -3.32
C GLY A 45 -6.03 10.16 -2.52
N GLU A 46 -6.19 8.86 -2.36
CA GLU A 46 -5.23 7.96 -1.71
C GLU A 46 -4.87 6.73 -2.55
N ASP A 47 -4.12 6.94 -3.63
CA ASP A 47 -3.92 5.88 -4.62
C ASP A 47 -2.78 4.88 -4.31
N CYS A 48 -2.06 5.03 -3.18
CA CYS A 48 -0.88 4.22 -2.84
C CYS A 48 -1.06 3.49 -1.51
N VAL A 49 -0.44 2.32 -1.35
CA VAL A 49 -0.58 1.51 -0.12
C VAL A 49 0.65 1.59 0.77
N ILE A 50 0.45 1.77 2.07
CA ILE A 50 1.48 1.60 3.09
C ILE A 50 1.20 0.41 4.01
N LEU A 51 2.28 -0.24 4.42
CA LEU A 51 2.34 -1.17 5.54
C LEU A 51 2.52 -0.37 6.83
N LEU A 52 1.57 -0.47 7.75
CA LEU A 52 1.69 0.09 9.10
C LEU A 52 2.61 -0.77 9.97
N THR A 53 3.11 -0.19 11.07
CA THR A 53 4.02 -0.89 12.00
C THR A 53 3.46 -2.15 12.65
N ASP A 54 2.14 -2.31 12.70
CA ASP A 54 1.42 -3.51 13.16
C ASP A 54 1.10 -4.51 12.03
N GLY A 55 1.53 -4.22 10.80
CA GLY A 55 1.45 -5.09 9.64
C GLY A 55 0.15 -5.03 8.84
N ILE A 56 -0.81 -4.19 9.25
CA ILE A 56 -2.05 -3.93 8.48
C ILE A 56 -1.84 -2.76 7.51
N TRP A 57 -2.72 -2.64 6.52
CA TRP A 57 -2.52 -1.73 5.39
C TRP A 57 -3.45 -0.52 5.45
N ASN A 58 -2.96 0.61 4.93
CA ASN A 58 -3.72 1.84 4.70
C ASN A 58 -3.43 2.28 3.27
N ASP A 59 -4.44 2.70 2.53
CA ASP A 59 -4.24 3.56 1.37
C ASP A 59 -3.82 4.96 1.84
N ILE A 60 -3.01 5.66 1.06
CA ILE A 60 -2.46 6.97 1.42
C ILE A 60 -2.13 7.73 0.15
N SER A 61 -2.05 9.06 0.25
CA SER A 61 -1.55 9.86 -0.87
C SER A 61 -0.14 9.43 -1.27
N CYS A 62 0.04 9.10 -2.55
CA CYS A 62 1.33 8.74 -3.15
C CYS A 62 2.41 9.84 -3.01
N SER A 63 2.00 11.09 -2.78
CA SER A 63 2.93 12.22 -2.59
C SER A 63 3.58 12.26 -1.20
N SER A 64 3.12 11.40 -0.28
CA SER A 64 3.64 11.29 1.08
C SER A 64 5.04 10.66 1.10
N SER A 65 5.79 10.91 2.18
CA SER A 65 7.13 10.32 2.37
C SER A 65 7.09 9.23 3.44
N PHE A 66 7.38 8.00 3.04
CA PHE A 66 7.45 6.82 3.90
C PHE A 66 8.73 6.01 3.63
N VAL A 67 9.00 4.98 4.43
CA VAL A 67 10.16 4.12 4.24
C VAL A 67 10.09 3.42 2.88
N ALA A 68 11.21 3.45 2.16
CA ALA A 68 11.39 2.67 0.94
C ALA A 68 11.84 1.25 1.28
N VAL A 69 11.11 0.26 0.77
CA VAL A 69 11.45 -1.16 0.88
C VAL A 69 11.53 -1.74 -0.53
N CYS A 70 12.60 -2.47 -0.82
CA CYS A 70 12.79 -3.14 -2.11
C CYS A 70 12.66 -4.65 -1.94
N GLU A 71 11.98 -5.29 -2.88
CA GLU A 71 11.92 -6.74 -3.01
C GLU A 71 12.98 -7.21 -4.02
N PHE A 72 13.62 -8.34 -3.73
CA PHE A 72 14.50 -9.05 -4.67
C PHE A 72 13.93 -10.45 -4.90
N PRO A 73 14.10 -11.02 -6.11
CA PRO A 73 13.75 -12.42 -6.36
C PRO A 73 14.45 -13.35 -5.36
N ALA A 74 13.80 -14.48 -5.08
CA ALA A 74 14.34 -15.53 -4.21
C ALA A 74 15.62 -16.19 -4.77
#